data_AF-T1H3F9-F1
#
_entry.id   AF-T1H3F9-F1
#
_cell.length_a   1.000
_cell.length_b   1.000
_cell.length_c   1.000
_cell.angle_alpha   90.00
_cell.angle_beta   90.00
_cell.angle_gamma   90.00
#
_symmetry.space_group_name_H-M   'P 1'
#
loop_
_entity.id
_entity.type
_entity.pdbx_description
1 polymer ?
#
loop_
_entity_poly.entity_id
_entity_poly.type
_entity_poly.pdbx_seq_one_letter_code
_entity_poly.pdbx_strand_id
1 'polypeptide(L)' 'MNFKVMQILVALFAVLFSQSSACTKNKEFCTLDSQCCSNYCHYDYENSQPNACTPPPEGLCFNGSIWLRCD' A
#
# COMPACT_ATOMS: atom_id res chain seq x y z
N MET A 1 -22.04 28.88 21.02
CA MET A 1 -21.16 27.77 20.60
C MET A 1 -20.08 28.37 19.69
N ASN A 2 -18.81 28.27 20.10
CA ASN A 2 -17.70 29.09 19.58
C ASN A 2 -17.08 28.48 18.31
N PHE A 3 -17.24 29.14 17.16
CA PHE A 3 -16.74 28.72 15.83
C PHE A 3 -15.23 28.39 15.81
N LYS A 4 -14.45 29.03 16.71
CA LYS A 4 -13.01 28.77 16.91
C LYS A 4 -12.71 27.36 17.45
N VAL A 5 -13.59 26.78 18.26
CA VAL A 5 -13.41 25.43 18.83
C VAL A 5 -13.58 24.35 17.76
N MET A 6 -14.52 24.57 16.82
CA MET A 6 -14.76 23.68 15.69
C MET A 6 -13.53 23.56 14.77
N GLN A 7 -12.82 24.66 14.52
CA GLN A 7 -11.60 24.63 13.69
C GLN A 7 -10.42 23.89 14.36
N ILE A 8 -10.28 24.03 15.68
CA ILE A 8 -9.24 23.34 16.46
C ILE A 8 -9.49 21.82 16.41
N LEU A 9 -10.74 21.39 16.51
CA LEU A 9 -11.14 19.98 16.40
C LEU A 9 -10.83 19.40 15.01
N VAL A 10 -11.10 20.14 13.93
CA VAL A 10 -10.82 19.70 12.55
C VAL A 10 -9.31 19.58 12.31
N ALA A 11 -8.51 20.54 12.80
CA ALA A 11 -7.06 20.52 12.65
C ALA A 11 -6.42 19.33 13.41
N LEU A 12 -6.89 19.03 14.62
CA LEU A 12 -6.46 17.84 15.38
C LEU A 12 -6.82 16.54 14.65
N PHE A 13 -7.99 16.49 14.00
CA PHE A 13 -8.42 15.32 13.23
C PHE A 13 -7.54 15.08 11.99
N ALA A 14 -7.14 16.14 11.28
CA ALA A 14 -6.31 16.02 10.08
C ALA A 14 -4.89 15.51 10.37
N VAL A 15 -4.31 15.86 11.53
CA VAL A 15 -3.01 15.35 11.97
C VAL A 15 -3.08 13.85 12.29
N LEU A 16 -4.18 13.39 12.90
CA LEU A 16 -4.41 11.97 13.17
C LEU A 16 -4.65 11.16 11.88
N PHE A 17 -5.19 11.80 10.84
CA PHE A 17 -5.49 11.16 9.55
C PHE A 17 -4.34 11.25 8.53
N SER A 18 -3.14 11.61 8.96
CA SER A 18 -1.91 11.40 8.17
C SER A 18 -1.60 9.91 8.13
N GLN A 19 -2.50 9.14 7.51
CA GLN A 19 -2.28 7.77 7.08
C GLN A 19 -1.19 7.86 6.02
N SER A 20 0.03 7.67 6.48
CA SER A 20 1.20 7.58 5.64
C SER A 20 0.92 6.61 4.51
N SER A 21 0.75 7.13 3.30
CA SER A 21 0.96 6.40 2.05
C SER A 21 2.46 6.09 1.88
N ALA A 22 3.07 5.60 2.95
CA ALA A 22 4.35 4.92 2.92
C ALA A 22 4.02 3.52 2.43
N CYS A 23 4.22 3.31 1.13
CA CYS A 23 4.09 1.98 0.57
C CYS A 23 5.16 1.06 1.17
N THR A 24 4.79 -0.19 1.38
CA THR A 24 5.64 -1.27 1.90
C THR A 24 6.72 -1.62 0.87
N LYS A 25 7.97 -1.76 1.32
CA LYS A 25 9.10 -2.05 0.43
C LYS A 25 9.16 -3.52 0.05
N ASN A 26 9.96 -3.83 -0.97
CA ASN A 26 10.21 -5.21 -1.37
C ASN A 26 10.75 -6.04 -0.18
N LYS A 27 10.31 -7.29 -0.11
CA LYS A 27 10.62 -8.29 0.93
C LYS A 27 9.97 -8.02 2.30
N GLU A 28 9.22 -6.95 2.44
CA GLU A 28 8.38 -6.74 3.63
C GLU A 28 7.04 -7.44 3.48
N PHE A 29 6.45 -7.81 4.62
CA PHE A 29 5.15 -8.45 4.69
C PHE A 29 4.05 -7.51 4.21
N CYS A 30 3.10 -8.04 3.45
CA CYS A 30 1.94 -7.35 2.93
C CYS A 30 0.68 -8.20 3.10
N THR A 31 -0.48 -7.56 3.12
CA THR A 31 -1.78 -8.27 3.12
C THR A 31 -2.54 -8.04 1.82
N LEU A 32 -2.25 -6.93 1.14
CA LEU A 32 -2.91 -6.46 -0.07
C LEU A 32 -1.83 -5.96 -1.03
N ASP A 33 -2.03 -6.18 -2.32
CA ASP A 33 -1.17 -5.64 -3.39
C ASP A 33 -0.95 -4.14 -3.25
N SER A 34 -2.02 -3.39 -2.93
CA SER A 34 -1.98 -1.94 -2.78
C SER A 34 -1.10 -1.43 -1.64
N GLN A 35 -0.68 -2.30 -0.70
CA GLN A 35 0.27 -1.92 0.33
C GLN A 35 1.69 -1.83 -0.23
N CYS A 36 2.03 -2.65 -1.23
CA CYS A 36 3.35 -2.69 -1.81
C CYS A 36 3.58 -1.51 -2.75
N CYS A 37 4.79 -0.94 -2.74
CA CYS A 37 5.16 0.10 -3.72
C CYS A 37 5.07 -0.42 -5.16
N SER A 38 5.35 -1.71 -5.36
CA SER A 38 5.23 -2.41 -6.64
C SER A 38 3.78 -2.77 -7.00
N ASN A 39 2.82 -2.49 -6.10
CA ASN A 39 1.45 -2.97 -6.15
C ASN A 39 1.33 -4.49 -6.33
N TYR A 40 2.31 -5.26 -5.82
CA TYR A 40 2.42 -6.71 -6.01
C TYR A 40 2.78 -7.41 -4.70
N CYS A 41 1.80 -8.06 -4.08
CA CYS A 41 1.94 -8.80 -2.84
C CYS A 41 1.85 -10.30 -3.13
N HIS A 42 3.00 -10.97 -3.14
CA HIS A 42 3.09 -12.37 -3.55
C HIS A 42 4.06 -13.15 -2.67
N TYR A 43 4.14 -14.46 -2.86
CA TYR A 43 5.14 -15.28 -2.19
C TYR A 43 6.56 -14.87 -2.62
N ASP A 44 7.42 -14.55 -1.65
CA ASP A 44 8.85 -14.30 -1.90
C ASP A 44 9.62 -15.62 -1.83
N TYR A 45 10.03 -16.11 -2.99
CA TYR A 45 10.79 -17.36 -3.11
C TYR A 45 12.20 -17.29 -2.52
N GLU A 46 12.80 -16.10 -2.43
CA GLU A 46 14.15 -15.93 -1.90
C GLU A 46 14.21 -16.16 -0.38
N ASN A 47 13.26 -15.62 0.37
CA ASN A 47 13.19 -15.73 1.83
C ASN A 47 12.14 -16.77 2.27
N SER A 48 11.53 -17.49 1.34
CA SER A 48 10.42 -18.41 1.59
C SER A 48 9.27 -17.78 2.39
N GLN A 49 9.04 -16.48 2.19
CA GLN A 49 8.11 -15.69 2.99
C GLN A 49 6.76 -15.56 2.26
N PRO A 50 5.66 -16.04 2.86
CA PRO A 50 4.35 -15.83 2.29
C PRO A 50 3.96 -14.35 2.41
N ASN A 51 3.24 -13.86 1.39
CA ASN A 51 2.66 -12.52 1.39
C ASN A 51 3.70 -11.42 1.62
N ALA A 52 4.67 -11.35 0.71
CA ALA A 52 5.71 -10.34 0.71
C ALA A 52 5.63 -9.45 -0.53
N CYS A 53 5.97 -8.18 -0.38
CA CYS A 53 6.04 -7.28 -1.51
C CYS A 53 7.20 -7.72 -2.40
N THR A 54 6.91 -8.01 -3.66
CA THR A 54 7.93 -8.42 -4.63
C THR A 54 7.79 -7.57 -5.89
N PRO A 55 8.85 -7.44 -6.70
CA PRO A 55 8.68 -6.90 -8.05
C PRO A 55 7.81 -7.88 -8.88
N PRO A 56 6.89 -7.37 -9.70
CA PRO A 56 6.13 -8.23 -10.60
C PRO A 56 7.08 -8.90 -11.60
N PRO A 57 6.88 -10.19 -11.92
CA PRO A 57 7.68 -10.88 -12.93
C PRO A 57 7.46 -10.24 -14.32
N GLU A 58 8.48 -10.37 -15.17
CA GLU A 58 8.47 -9.80 -16.52
C GLU A 58 7.29 -10.36 -17.34
N GLY A 59 6.55 -9.46 -18.00
CA GLY A 59 5.36 -9.82 -18.78
C GLY A 59 4.06 -9.91 -17.99
N LEU A 60 4.01 -9.44 -16.73
CA LEU A 60 2.76 -9.15 -16.03
C LEU A 60 2.47 -7.64 -16.01
N CYS A 61 1.22 -7.28 -16.32
CA CYS A 61 0.70 -5.92 -16.34
C CYS A 61 -0.44 -5.78 -15.31
N PHE A 62 -0.43 -4.68 -14.57
CA PHE A 62 -1.51 -4.36 -13.63
C PHE A 62 -2.66 -3.67 -14.37
N ASN A 63 -3.84 -4.29 -14.39
CA ASN A 63 -5.04 -3.72 -15.02
C ASN A 63 -5.96 -3.01 -14.00
N GLY A 64 -5.38 -2.41 -12.96
CA GLY A 64 -6.13 -1.68 -11.92
C GLY A 64 -6.82 -2.55 -10.87
N SER A 65 -6.85 -3.87 -11.03
CA SER A 65 -7.49 -4.79 -10.07
C SER A 65 -6.76 -6.13 -9.92
N ILE A 66 -6.15 -6.61 -11.00
CA ILE A 66 -5.42 -7.89 -11.04
C ILE A 66 -4.18 -7.78 -11.93
N TRP A 67 -3.22 -8.66 -11.68
CA TRP A 67 -2.06 -8.88 -12.54
C TRP A 67 -2.42 -9.89 -13.64
N LEU A 68 -2.20 -9.49 -14.89
CA LEU A 68 -2.49 -10.28 -16.08
C LEU A 68 -1.23 -10.39 -16.94
N ARG A 69 -1.13 -11.45 -17.73
CA ARG A 69 -0.06 -11.56 -18.72
C ARG A 69 -0.25 -10.50 -19.80
N CYS A 70 0.77 -9.68 -20.04
CA CYS A 70 0.80 -8.78 -21.19
C CYS A 70 1.15 -9.63 -22.41
N ASP A 71 0.24 -9.72 -23.38
CA ASP A 71 0.51 -10.18 -24.75
C ASP A 71 0.68 -8.95 -25.65
#